data_AF-A0A382VP83-F1
#
_entry.id   AF-A0A382VP83-F1
#
_cell.length_a   1.000
_cell.length_b   1.000
_cell.length_c   1.000
_cell.angle_alpha   90.00
_cell.angle_beta   90.00
_cell.angle_gamma   90.00
#
_symmetry.space_group_name_H-M   'P 1'
#
loop_
_entity.id
_entity.type
_entity.pdbx_description
1 polymer ?
#
loop_
_entity_poly.entity_id
_entity_poly.type
_entity_poly.pdbx_seq_one_letter_code
_entity_poly.pdbx_strand_id
1 'polypeptide(L)'
;NEKKDNAILAFHALSGDQFVSGTNPITNKNGWWSYAVGPNKAIDTNKFFVICANVIGGCMGSYGPSSIDPTSGKTIGTNFPVITINDMVNAQYNLLEFFKIDKLFSVTGGSMGGMQVLQFVANYPNKTKTAIPIACTASHSAQNIALNELGRQAIMADQNWNKGNYFNTSSSPDKGLAVARMAAHITYLSKKSLEDKFGRKLQERDDLKFSFDADFQIESYLRHQGNAFVDRFDANTYLYITRAMDYFDLIKQYNGNLSNAFKNSKTKFFIISFTSDWLYPTS
;
A
#
# COMPACT_ATOMS: atom_id res chain seq x y z
N ASN A 1 4.67 27.01 -2.41
CA ASN A 1 5.55 26.63 -1.29
C ASN A 1 6.90 27.33 -1.43
N GLU A 2 6.94 28.66 -1.26
CA GLU A 2 8.15 29.45 -1.53
C GLU A 2 9.24 29.25 -0.46
N LYS A 3 8.83 29.19 0.82
CA LYS A 3 9.74 28.98 1.97
C LYS A 3 10.17 27.53 2.16
N LYS A 4 9.45 26.57 1.57
CA LYS A 4 9.74 25.13 1.61
C LYS A 4 9.81 24.52 3.01
N ASP A 5 9.08 25.09 3.96
CA ASP A 5 9.11 24.73 5.39
C ASP A 5 7.78 24.12 5.90
N ASN A 6 6.75 24.06 5.04
CA ASN A 6 5.41 23.53 5.33
C ASN A 6 5.07 22.26 4.52
N ALA A 7 6.06 21.58 3.96
CA ALA A 7 5.84 20.40 3.14
C ALA A 7 5.50 19.16 3.99
N ILE A 8 4.50 18.39 3.56
CA ILE A 8 4.13 17.10 4.16
C ILE A 8 4.31 16.01 3.11
N LEU A 9 5.09 14.97 3.40
CA LEU A 9 5.19 13.79 2.54
C LEU A 9 4.25 12.70 3.06
N ALA A 10 3.27 12.34 2.23
CA ALA A 10 2.29 11.30 2.50
C ALA A 10 2.65 10.02 1.73
N PHE A 11 2.97 8.97 2.47
CA PHE A 11 3.26 7.64 1.94
C PHE A 11 1.96 6.82 1.83
N HIS A 12 1.66 6.32 0.63
CA HIS A 12 0.47 5.49 0.41
C HIS A 12 0.69 4.03 0.88
N ALA A 13 -0.41 3.33 1.13
CA ALA A 13 -0.41 1.91 1.50
C ALA A 13 -0.26 0.98 0.26
N LEU A 14 -0.25 -0.35 0.46
CA LEU A 14 -0.03 -1.39 -0.56
C LEU A 14 -0.69 -1.12 -1.92
N SER A 15 -1.97 -0.73 -1.90
CA SER A 15 -2.80 -0.52 -3.10
C SER A 15 -3.26 0.91 -3.33
N GLY A 16 -2.63 1.85 -2.61
CA GLY A 16 -2.78 3.28 -2.85
C GLY A 16 -1.91 3.76 -4.01
N ASP A 17 -1.97 5.07 -4.28
CA ASP A 17 -1.27 5.73 -5.39
C ASP A 17 -0.96 7.19 -5.03
N GLN A 18 -0.47 7.98 -5.99
CA GLN A 18 -0.18 9.41 -5.81
C GLN A 18 -1.41 10.30 -5.58
N PHE A 19 -2.62 9.81 -5.87
CA PHE A 19 -3.85 10.59 -5.79
C PHE A 19 -4.42 10.57 -4.36
N VAL A 20 -3.70 11.22 -3.44
CA VAL A 20 -4.08 11.30 -2.01
C VAL A 20 -5.38 12.07 -1.76
N SER A 21 -5.70 13.04 -2.62
CA SER A 21 -6.94 13.83 -2.60
C SER A 21 -7.31 14.24 -4.03
N GLY A 22 -8.42 14.96 -4.20
CA GLY A 22 -8.97 15.30 -5.52
C GLY A 22 -9.60 14.09 -6.22
N THR A 23 -9.80 14.17 -7.53
CA THR A 23 -10.35 13.07 -8.34
C THR A 23 -9.20 12.30 -8.99
N ASN A 24 -9.16 10.98 -8.80
CA ASN A 24 -8.21 10.11 -9.48
C ASN A 24 -8.62 10.01 -10.96
N PRO A 25 -7.75 10.40 -11.91
CA PRO A 25 -8.08 10.50 -13.34
C PRO A 25 -8.21 9.14 -14.03
N ILE A 26 -7.77 8.06 -13.40
CA ILE A 26 -7.81 6.70 -13.96
C ILE A 26 -9.05 5.95 -13.48
N THR A 27 -9.42 6.13 -12.21
CA THR A 27 -10.57 5.43 -11.62
C THR A 27 -11.85 6.28 -11.54
N ASN A 28 -11.75 7.60 -11.77
CA ASN A 28 -12.81 8.59 -11.55
C ASN A 28 -13.38 8.60 -10.11
N LYS A 29 -12.64 8.05 -9.14
CA LYS A 29 -13.00 8.05 -7.72
C LYS A 29 -12.28 9.18 -6.98
N ASN A 30 -12.79 9.53 -5.81
CA ASN A 30 -12.08 10.43 -4.90
C ASN A 30 -10.73 9.81 -4.49
N GLY A 31 -9.74 10.67 -4.24
CA GLY A 31 -8.43 10.29 -3.75
C GLY A 31 -8.53 9.50 -2.44
N TRP A 32 -7.57 8.59 -2.25
CA TRP A 32 -7.65 7.53 -1.24
C TRP A 32 -7.66 8.05 0.21
N TRP A 33 -7.20 9.28 0.45
CA TRP A 33 -7.28 9.95 1.75
C TRP A 33 -8.06 11.25 1.74
N SER A 34 -8.98 11.39 0.79
CA SER A 34 -9.81 12.60 0.63
C SER A 34 -10.58 12.99 1.89
N TYR A 35 -10.83 12.09 2.84
CA TYR A 35 -11.44 12.46 4.13
C TYR A 35 -10.50 13.31 5.02
N ALA A 36 -9.19 13.04 4.99
CA ALA A 36 -8.21 13.70 5.87
C ALA A 36 -7.41 14.80 5.17
N VAL A 37 -7.22 14.70 3.85
CA VAL A 37 -6.37 15.60 3.05
C VAL A 37 -7.21 16.48 2.13
N GLY A 38 -7.05 17.79 2.24
CA GLY A 38 -7.72 18.78 1.38
C GLY A 38 -8.02 20.09 2.09
N PRO A 39 -8.68 21.06 1.42
CA PRO A 39 -8.98 22.35 2.01
C PRO A 39 -9.81 22.22 3.28
N ASN A 40 -9.37 22.85 4.37
CA ASN A 40 -10.04 22.85 5.67
C ASN A 40 -10.19 21.47 6.35
N LYS A 41 -9.36 20.48 5.98
CA LYS A 41 -9.32 19.14 6.59
C LYS A 41 -8.18 19.02 7.60
N ALA A 42 -8.05 17.85 8.21
CA ALA A 42 -6.99 17.57 9.20
C ALA A 42 -5.60 17.86 8.64
N ILE A 43 -5.34 17.46 7.39
CA ILE A 43 -4.19 17.89 6.59
C ILE A 43 -4.71 18.94 5.61
N ASP A 44 -4.69 20.19 6.07
CA ASP A 44 -5.25 21.34 5.35
C ASP A 44 -4.32 21.80 4.22
N THR A 45 -4.72 21.58 2.97
CA THR A 45 -3.95 22.00 1.78
C THR A 45 -3.95 23.51 1.56
N ASN A 46 -4.76 24.28 2.29
CA ASN A 46 -4.64 25.74 2.31
C ASN A 46 -3.40 26.19 3.12
N LYS A 47 -2.86 25.31 3.98
CA LYS A 47 -1.76 25.62 4.89
C LYS A 47 -0.49 24.83 4.59
N PHE A 48 -0.61 23.61 4.09
CA PHE A 48 0.50 22.70 3.85
C PHE A 48 0.66 22.35 2.38
N PHE A 49 1.91 22.16 1.97
CA PHE A 49 2.26 21.63 0.65
C PHE A 49 2.36 20.11 0.73
N VAL A 50 1.30 19.41 0.32
CA VAL A 50 1.24 17.95 0.41
C VAL A 50 1.85 17.30 -0.83
N ILE A 51 2.79 16.39 -0.60
CA ILE A 51 3.45 15.58 -1.62
C ILE A 51 3.02 14.13 -1.39
N CYS A 52 2.52 13.47 -2.43
CA CYS A 52 2.29 12.05 -2.45
C CYS A 52 2.79 11.51 -3.78
N ALA A 53 3.66 10.52 -3.75
CA ALA A 53 4.22 9.89 -4.94
C ALA A 53 3.85 8.42 -4.94
N ASN A 54 3.56 7.86 -6.12
CA ASN A 54 3.44 6.43 -6.26
C ASN A 54 4.81 5.79 -6.02
N VAL A 55 4.87 4.69 -5.27
CA VAL A 55 6.14 4.01 -4.99
C VAL A 55 6.78 3.45 -6.26
N ILE A 56 8.11 3.37 -6.28
CA ILE A 56 8.80 2.51 -7.25
C ILE A 56 8.35 1.07 -7.05
N GLY A 57 8.26 0.31 -8.13
CA GLY A 57 7.62 -1.00 -8.16
C GLY A 57 6.09 -0.95 -8.20
N GLY A 58 5.48 0.24 -8.10
CA GLY A 58 4.04 0.44 -8.30
C GLY A 58 3.63 0.44 -9.78
N CYS A 59 2.32 0.54 -10.03
CA CYS A 59 1.74 0.50 -11.37
C CYS A 59 0.99 1.78 -11.79
N MET A 60 1.16 2.88 -11.03
CA MET A 60 0.48 4.15 -11.25
C MET A 60 1.47 5.28 -11.57
N GLY A 61 2.14 5.18 -12.71
CA GLY A 61 3.05 6.21 -13.25
C GLY A 61 4.52 6.06 -12.84
N SER A 62 4.83 5.69 -11.60
CA SER A 62 6.21 5.40 -11.18
C SER A 62 6.76 4.13 -11.84
N TYR A 63 8.10 4.06 -11.98
CA TYR A 63 8.78 2.92 -12.60
C TYR A 63 8.52 1.62 -11.83
N GLY A 64 8.08 0.59 -12.54
CA GLY A 64 7.63 -0.67 -11.96
C GLY A 64 7.56 -1.81 -12.98
N PRO A 65 7.07 -3.00 -12.61
CA PRO A 65 7.02 -4.16 -13.49
C PRO A 65 6.27 -3.95 -14.82
N SER A 66 5.27 -3.07 -14.83
CA SER A 66 4.51 -2.70 -16.02
C SER A 66 5.18 -1.64 -16.91
N SER A 67 6.33 -1.11 -16.49
CA SER A 67 7.08 -0.11 -17.27
C SER A 67 7.79 -0.76 -18.46
N ILE A 68 8.07 0.05 -19.50
CA ILE A 68 8.90 -0.34 -20.63
C ILE A 68 10.37 -0.17 -20.25
N ASP A 69 11.17 -1.21 -20.43
CA ASP A 69 12.62 -1.14 -20.31
C ASP A 69 13.18 -0.30 -21.47
N PRO A 70 13.88 0.82 -21.19
CA PRO A 70 14.43 1.68 -22.24
C PRO A 70 15.51 1.00 -23.08
N THR A 71 16.15 -0.07 -22.58
CA THR A 71 17.22 -0.78 -23.30
C THR A 71 16.64 -1.78 -24.30
N SER A 72 15.65 -2.56 -23.88
CA SER A 72 15.06 -3.62 -24.72
C SER A 72 13.80 -3.20 -25.48
N GLY A 73 13.15 -2.09 -25.08
CA GLY A 73 11.87 -1.64 -25.63
C GLY A 73 10.68 -2.53 -25.25
N LYS A 74 10.86 -3.47 -24.32
CA LYS A 74 9.83 -4.43 -23.88
C LYS A 74 9.36 -4.11 -22.45
N THR A 75 8.15 -4.53 -22.10
CA THR A 75 7.70 -4.48 -20.71
C THR A 75 8.62 -5.31 -19.81
N ILE A 76 8.95 -4.78 -18.63
CA ILE A 76 9.93 -5.37 -17.73
C ILE A 76 9.43 -6.71 -17.14
N GLY A 77 8.18 -6.76 -16.69
CA GLY A 77 7.61 -7.93 -16.03
C GLY A 77 8.42 -8.38 -14.81
N THR A 78 8.71 -9.67 -14.71
CA THR A 78 9.50 -10.26 -13.61
C THR A 78 11.02 -10.02 -13.74
N ASN A 79 11.49 -9.34 -14.78
CA ASN A 79 12.87 -8.87 -14.84
C ASN A 79 13.08 -7.61 -13.97
N PHE A 80 12.01 -7.07 -13.37
CA PHE A 80 12.11 -5.94 -12.45
C PHE A 80 12.94 -6.36 -11.24
N PRO A 81 13.87 -5.53 -10.74
CA PRO A 81 14.64 -5.89 -9.57
C PRO A 81 13.74 -6.04 -8.35
N VAL A 82 14.08 -6.98 -7.48
CA VAL A 82 13.43 -7.05 -6.17
C VAL A 82 13.78 -5.78 -5.39
N ILE A 83 12.78 -5.11 -4.85
CA ILE A 83 12.91 -3.86 -4.11
C ILE A 83 12.52 -4.03 -2.64
N THR A 84 12.95 -3.08 -1.83
CA THR A 84 12.65 -2.98 -0.40
C THR A 84 11.92 -1.67 -0.07
N ILE A 85 11.35 -1.58 1.14
CA ILE A 85 10.81 -0.32 1.67
C ILE A 85 11.89 0.78 1.69
N ASN A 86 13.16 0.42 1.93
CA ASN A 86 14.29 1.35 1.90
C ASN A 86 14.47 1.97 0.50
N ASP A 87 14.36 1.17 -0.57
CA ASP A 87 14.46 1.67 -1.95
C ASP A 87 13.29 2.61 -2.28
N MET A 88 12.07 2.26 -1.84
CA MET A 88 10.89 3.13 -2.00
C MET A 88 11.06 4.49 -1.30
N VAL A 89 11.64 4.48 -0.11
CA VAL A 89 11.93 5.69 0.68
C VAL A 89 13.03 6.53 0.02
N ASN A 90 14.11 5.92 -0.45
CA ASN A 90 15.21 6.65 -1.10
C ASN A 90 14.75 7.29 -2.42
N ALA A 91 13.88 6.63 -3.19
CA ALA A 91 13.29 7.21 -4.40
C ALA A 91 12.45 8.46 -4.08
N GLN A 92 11.65 8.42 -3.02
CA GLN A 92 10.87 9.57 -2.58
C GLN A 92 11.73 10.68 -1.97
N TYR A 93 12.84 10.32 -1.31
CA TYR A 93 13.82 11.31 -0.85
C TYR A 93 14.47 12.06 -2.03
N ASN A 94 14.81 11.36 -3.13
CA ASN A 94 15.31 11.99 -4.36
C ASN A 94 14.29 12.99 -4.95
N LEU A 95 12.98 12.72 -4.82
CA LEU A 95 11.94 13.67 -5.21
C LEU A 95 11.97 14.95 -4.35
N LEU A 96 12.28 14.83 -3.04
CA LEU A 96 12.45 16.01 -2.17
C LEU A 96 13.67 16.84 -2.59
N GLU A 97 14.78 16.19 -2.95
CA GLU A 97 15.98 16.85 -3.47
C GLU A 97 15.66 17.59 -4.78
N PHE A 98 14.87 16.99 -5.68
CA PHE A 98 14.39 17.65 -6.90
C PHE A 98 13.55 18.90 -6.59
N PHE A 99 12.62 18.81 -5.64
CA PHE A 99 11.87 19.98 -5.17
C PHE A 99 12.70 20.95 -4.33
N LYS A 100 13.95 20.60 -4.00
CA LYS A 100 14.87 21.32 -3.12
C LYS A 100 14.23 21.63 -1.76
N ILE A 101 13.57 20.63 -1.18
CA ILE A 101 12.96 20.70 0.16
C ILE A 101 13.95 20.09 1.15
N ASP A 102 14.66 20.93 1.91
CA ASP A 102 15.67 20.46 2.86
C ASP A 102 15.04 19.74 4.05
N LYS A 103 13.92 20.24 4.58
CA LYS A 103 13.26 19.67 5.76
C LYS A 103 11.74 19.74 5.66
N LEU A 104 11.11 18.57 5.80
CA LEU A 104 9.66 18.45 5.85
C LEU A 104 9.10 18.95 7.17
N PHE A 105 7.87 19.46 7.13
CA PHE A 105 7.08 19.69 8.32
C PHE A 105 6.65 18.35 8.94
N SER A 106 6.18 17.42 8.11
CA SER A 106 5.72 16.11 8.55
C SER A 106 5.92 15.03 7.50
N VAL A 107 6.04 13.80 7.98
CA VAL A 107 5.86 12.59 7.18
C VAL A 107 4.70 11.78 7.77
N THR A 108 3.87 11.18 6.93
CA THR A 108 2.73 10.38 7.40
C THR A 108 2.37 9.27 6.43
N GLY A 109 1.81 8.18 6.94
CA GLY A 109 1.37 7.06 6.13
C GLY A 109 0.79 5.93 6.97
N GLY A 110 -0.16 5.21 6.38
CA GLY A 110 -0.82 4.06 7.00
C GLY A 110 -0.36 2.72 6.43
N SER A 111 -0.37 1.64 7.22
CA SER A 111 -0.01 0.29 6.74
C SER A 111 1.42 0.29 6.14
N MET A 112 1.59 -0.11 4.88
CA MET A 112 2.88 0.01 4.17
C MET A 112 3.41 1.46 4.15
N GLY A 113 2.53 2.46 4.10
CA GLY A 113 2.92 3.86 4.21
C GLY A 113 3.54 4.17 5.58
N GLY A 114 3.07 3.52 6.64
CA GLY A 114 3.65 3.64 7.98
C GLY A 114 5.04 3.00 8.07
N MET A 115 5.27 1.87 7.38
CA MET A 115 6.62 1.28 7.26
C MET A 115 7.59 2.25 6.57
N GLN A 116 7.13 2.91 5.49
CA GLN A 116 7.91 3.95 4.82
C GLN A 116 8.18 5.15 5.73
N VAL A 117 7.24 5.58 6.57
CA VAL A 117 7.46 6.62 7.60
C VAL A 117 8.60 6.21 8.54
N LEU A 118 8.55 4.99 9.09
CA LEU A 118 9.56 4.49 10.03
C LEU A 118 10.94 4.43 9.36
N GLN A 119 11.02 3.85 8.16
CA GLN A 119 12.27 3.78 7.39
C GLN A 119 12.80 5.16 7.02
N PHE A 120 11.93 6.11 6.64
CA PHE A 120 12.33 7.48 6.31
C PHE A 120 13.02 8.16 7.50
N VAL A 121 12.44 8.08 8.70
CA VAL A 121 13.05 8.72 9.88
C VAL A 121 14.34 8.02 10.29
N ALA A 122 14.44 6.70 10.10
CA ALA A 122 15.66 5.93 10.36
C ALA A 122 16.80 6.35 9.40
N ASN A 123 16.51 6.48 8.10
CA ASN A 123 17.49 6.91 7.10
C ASN A 123 17.88 8.39 7.25
N TYR A 124 16.90 9.22 7.57
CA TYR A 124 17.00 10.68 7.47
C TYR A 124 16.55 11.38 8.76
N PRO A 125 17.26 11.18 9.89
CA PRO A 125 16.80 11.57 11.24
C PRO A 125 16.54 13.07 11.44
N ASN A 126 17.09 13.93 10.57
CA ASN A 126 16.97 15.39 10.67
C ASN A 126 16.04 16.02 9.61
N LYS A 127 15.47 15.20 8.71
CA LYS A 127 14.76 15.67 7.50
C LYS A 127 13.25 15.86 7.66
N THR A 128 12.70 15.62 8.85
CA THR A 128 11.32 15.98 9.20
C THR A 128 11.24 16.54 10.61
N LYS A 129 10.20 17.34 10.91
CA LYS A 129 9.90 17.80 12.29
C LYS A 129 9.01 16.80 13.03
N THR A 130 8.07 16.18 12.32
CA THR A 130 7.09 15.25 12.90
C THR A 130 6.92 14.01 12.03
N ALA A 131 6.54 12.89 12.63
CA ALA A 131 6.25 11.64 11.94
C ALA A 131 4.97 11.00 12.48
N ILE A 132 4.09 10.59 11.58
CA ILE A 132 2.77 10.03 11.91
C ILE A 132 2.60 8.68 11.21
N PRO A 133 3.21 7.61 11.75
CA PRO A 133 2.94 6.24 11.30
C PRO A 133 1.59 5.77 11.85
N ILE A 134 0.78 5.15 10.99
CA ILE A 134 -0.59 4.73 11.30
C ILE A 134 -0.74 3.24 10.98
N ALA A 135 -1.27 2.45 11.92
CA ALA A 135 -1.63 1.04 11.69
C ALA A 135 -0.59 0.25 10.88
N CYS A 136 0.64 0.22 11.40
CA CYS A 136 1.78 -0.40 10.75
C CYS A 136 2.65 -1.11 11.80
N THR A 137 3.72 -1.76 11.34
CA THR A 137 4.67 -2.47 12.18
C THR A 137 6.11 -2.14 11.77
N ALA A 138 7.08 -2.38 12.65
CA ALA A 138 8.51 -2.27 12.37
C ALA A 138 9.09 -3.53 11.69
N SER A 139 8.35 -4.64 11.71
CA SER A 139 8.63 -5.85 10.94
C SER A 139 7.36 -6.68 10.78
N HIS A 140 7.24 -7.40 9.67
CA HIS A 140 6.10 -8.30 9.46
C HIS A 140 6.17 -9.51 10.40
N SER A 141 5.01 -9.88 10.97
CA SER A 141 4.85 -11.12 11.73
C SER A 141 4.75 -12.34 10.79
N ALA A 142 4.86 -13.54 11.35
CA ALA A 142 4.62 -14.78 10.59
C ALA A 142 3.24 -14.80 9.91
N GLN A 143 2.20 -14.28 10.57
CA GLN A 143 0.86 -14.19 10.00
C GLN A 143 0.81 -13.22 8.80
N ASN A 144 1.48 -12.05 8.90
CA ASN A 144 1.53 -11.10 7.79
C ASN A 144 2.19 -11.74 6.56
N ILE A 145 3.33 -12.43 6.77
CA ILE A 145 4.08 -13.10 5.71
C ILE A 145 3.24 -14.22 5.08
N ALA A 146 2.54 -15.02 5.89
CA ALA A 146 1.69 -16.11 5.40
C ALA A 146 0.53 -15.60 4.52
N LEU A 147 -0.13 -14.51 4.93
CA LEU A 147 -1.22 -13.90 4.18
C LEU A 147 -0.74 -13.29 2.85
N ASN A 148 0.42 -12.63 2.86
CA ASN A 148 1.04 -12.12 1.64
C ASN A 148 1.48 -13.26 0.70
N GLU A 149 2.02 -14.35 1.24
CA GLU A 149 2.41 -15.52 0.46
C GLU A 149 1.21 -16.18 -0.22
N LEU A 150 0.08 -16.32 0.47
CA LEU A 150 -1.16 -16.82 -0.11
C LEU A 150 -1.56 -16.00 -1.35
N GLY A 151 -1.53 -14.66 -1.24
CA GLY A 151 -1.84 -13.78 -2.37
C GLY A 151 -0.88 -13.94 -3.55
N ARG A 152 0.43 -14.07 -3.26
CA ARG A 152 1.43 -14.32 -4.32
C ARG A 152 1.21 -15.65 -5.02
N GLN A 153 0.96 -16.71 -4.26
CA GLN A 153 0.69 -18.05 -4.82
C GLN A 153 -0.59 -18.07 -5.65
N ALA A 154 -1.65 -17.36 -5.22
CA ALA A 154 -2.88 -17.23 -6.00
C ALA A 154 -2.63 -16.61 -7.38
N ILE A 155 -1.81 -15.55 -7.45
CA ILE A 155 -1.42 -14.92 -8.72
C ILE A 155 -0.54 -15.85 -9.56
N MET A 156 0.51 -16.43 -8.95
CA MET A 156 1.49 -17.24 -9.68
C MET A 156 0.92 -18.58 -10.19
N ALA A 157 -0.14 -19.08 -9.55
CA ALA A 157 -0.88 -20.28 -9.99
C ALA A 157 -1.89 -19.99 -11.11
N ASP A 158 -2.18 -18.73 -11.42
CA ASP A 158 -3.06 -18.38 -12.53
C ASP A 158 -2.38 -18.73 -13.86
N GLN A 159 -3.05 -19.54 -14.68
CA GLN A 159 -2.55 -19.97 -15.99
C GLN A 159 -2.20 -18.79 -16.91
N ASN A 160 -2.84 -17.64 -16.72
CA ASN A 160 -2.60 -16.43 -17.50
C ASN A 160 -1.43 -15.59 -16.97
N TRP A 161 -0.83 -15.93 -15.82
CA TRP A 161 0.31 -15.17 -15.29
C TRP A 161 1.55 -15.30 -16.17
N ASN A 162 1.70 -16.39 -16.93
CA ASN A 162 2.78 -16.56 -17.91
C ASN A 162 4.18 -16.21 -17.35
N LYS A 163 4.49 -16.65 -16.12
CA LYS A 163 5.74 -16.30 -15.40
C LYS A 163 6.02 -14.80 -15.34
N GLY A 164 4.97 -13.98 -15.26
CA GLY A 164 5.04 -12.52 -15.24
C GLY A 164 5.12 -11.84 -16.61
N ASN A 165 5.10 -12.59 -17.71
CA ASN A 165 5.20 -12.08 -19.07
C ASN A 165 3.84 -11.97 -19.78
N TYR A 166 2.80 -11.50 -19.07
CA TYR A 166 1.43 -11.43 -19.60
C TYR A 166 1.10 -10.12 -20.34
N PHE A 167 1.96 -9.10 -20.29
CA PHE A 167 1.69 -7.79 -20.90
C PHE A 167 1.58 -7.81 -22.44
N ASN A 168 2.17 -8.81 -23.10
CA ASN A 168 2.12 -8.98 -24.55
C ASN A 168 1.10 -10.06 -24.97
N THR A 169 0.24 -10.51 -24.06
CA THR A 169 -0.78 -11.51 -24.33
C THR A 169 -2.17 -10.89 -24.24
N SER A 170 -3.17 -11.54 -24.83
CA SER A 170 -4.58 -11.13 -24.71
C SER A 170 -5.21 -11.48 -23.35
N SER A 171 -4.45 -12.12 -22.46
CA SER A 171 -4.91 -12.61 -21.16
C SER A 171 -4.05 -12.05 -20.03
N SER A 172 -4.64 -11.90 -18.86
CA SER A 172 -4.00 -11.46 -17.62
C SER A 172 -4.41 -12.37 -16.44
N PRO A 173 -3.60 -12.44 -15.36
CA PRO A 173 -3.87 -13.28 -14.19
C PRO A 173 -4.94 -12.70 -13.26
N ASP A 174 -6.07 -12.31 -13.85
CA ASP A 174 -7.14 -11.58 -13.18
C ASP A 174 -7.79 -12.40 -12.07
N LYS A 175 -7.93 -13.72 -12.28
CA LYS A 175 -8.55 -14.61 -11.29
C LYS A 175 -7.64 -14.74 -10.07
N GLY A 176 -6.35 -14.97 -10.30
CA GLY A 176 -5.35 -15.03 -9.24
C GLY A 176 -5.26 -13.73 -8.46
N LEU A 177 -5.24 -12.58 -9.15
CA LEU A 177 -5.20 -11.26 -8.52
C LEU A 177 -6.49 -10.93 -7.74
N ALA A 178 -7.66 -11.29 -8.27
CA ALA A 178 -8.93 -11.12 -7.58
C ALA A 178 -8.98 -11.95 -6.28
N VAL A 179 -8.50 -13.21 -6.31
CA VAL A 179 -8.40 -14.06 -5.12
C VAL A 179 -7.44 -13.48 -4.10
N ALA A 180 -6.25 -13.04 -4.53
CA ALA A 180 -5.29 -12.36 -3.67
C ALA A 180 -5.92 -11.13 -2.99
N ARG A 181 -6.69 -10.33 -3.76
CA ARG A 181 -7.39 -9.16 -3.23
C ARG A 181 -8.48 -9.54 -2.24
N MET A 182 -9.27 -10.57 -2.50
CA MET A 182 -10.31 -11.03 -1.57
C MET A 182 -9.69 -11.43 -0.23
N ALA A 183 -8.61 -12.24 -0.26
CA ALA A 183 -7.90 -12.65 0.93
C ALA A 183 -7.34 -11.45 1.71
N ALA A 184 -6.70 -10.50 1.02
CA ALA A 184 -6.19 -9.28 1.63
C ALA A 184 -7.32 -8.41 2.21
N HIS A 185 -8.47 -8.32 1.53
CA HIS A 185 -9.58 -7.47 1.97
C HIS A 185 -10.24 -7.97 3.27
N ILE A 186 -10.21 -9.28 3.53
CA ILE A 186 -10.65 -9.86 4.81
C ILE A 186 -9.77 -9.33 5.95
N THR A 187 -8.48 -9.14 5.72
CA THR A 187 -7.53 -8.69 6.75
C THR A 187 -7.65 -7.20 7.08
N TYR A 188 -8.30 -6.42 6.22
CA TYR A 188 -8.53 -4.99 6.43
C TYR A 188 -9.81 -4.70 7.22
N LEU A 189 -10.62 -5.71 7.49
CA LEU A 189 -11.89 -5.58 8.18
C LEU A 189 -11.82 -6.24 9.56
N SER A 190 -12.47 -5.63 10.55
CA SER A 190 -12.61 -6.25 11.86
C SER A 190 -13.67 -7.35 11.83
N LYS A 191 -13.46 -8.40 12.65
CA LYS A 191 -14.44 -9.48 12.80
C LYS A 191 -15.84 -8.95 13.11
N LYS A 192 -15.94 -7.99 14.04
CA LYS A 192 -17.21 -7.36 14.42
C LYS A 192 -17.86 -6.63 13.24
N SER A 193 -17.10 -5.85 12.47
CA SER A 193 -17.65 -5.14 11.31
C SER A 193 -18.14 -6.07 10.22
N LEU A 194 -17.49 -7.22 10.02
CA LEU A 194 -17.95 -8.24 9.08
C LEU A 194 -19.27 -8.88 9.55
N GLU A 195 -19.35 -9.24 10.83
CA GLU A 195 -20.56 -9.83 11.43
C GLU A 195 -21.75 -8.86 11.39
N ASP A 196 -21.55 -7.61 11.85
CA ASP A 196 -22.61 -6.60 11.92
C ASP A 196 -23.15 -6.26 10.51
N LYS A 197 -22.25 -6.15 9.52
CA LYS A 197 -22.62 -5.78 8.16
C LYS A 197 -23.29 -6.94 7.41
N PHE A 198 -22.66 -8.10 7.40
CA PHE A 198 -23.05 -9.21 6.53
C PHE A 198 -23.70 -10.37 7.29
N GLY A 199 -23.15 -10.77 8.44
CA GLY A 199 -23.56 -11.98 9.17
C GLY A 199 -23.75 -13.16 8.22
N ARG A 200 -24.93 -13.81 8.29
CA ARG A 200 -25.34 -14.88 7.37
C ARG A 200 -26.39 -14.45 6.34
N LYS A 201 -26.47 -13.16 6.01
CA LYS A 201 -27.49 -12.63 5.08
C LYS A 201 -27.28 -13.18 3.66
N LEU A 202 -28.38 -13.61 3.03
CA LEU A 202 -28.43 -14.07 1.65
C LEU A 202 -28.59 -12.91 0.66
N GLN A 203 -28.23 -13.15 -0.60
CA GLN A 203 -28.45 -12.23 -1.72
C GLN A 203 -29.91 -12.24 -2.18
N GLU A 204 -30.64 -11.13 -1.99
CA GLU A 204 -32.01 -10.82 -2.49
C GLU A 204 -33.01 -11.99 -2.57
N ARG A 205 -32.86 -13.03 -1.73
CA ARG A 205 -33.59 -14.31 -1.80
C ARG A 205 -33.68 -14.98 -0.44
N ASP A 206 -34.66 -15.86 -0.30
CA ASP A 206 -35.01 -16.52 0.96
C ASP A 206 -34.33 -17.89 1.18
N ASP A 207 -33.82 -18.55 0.13
CA ASP A 207 -33.26 -19.92 0.20
C ASP A 207 -31.91 -20.13 -0.52
N LEU A 208 -31.16 -21.15 -0.08
CA LEU A 208 -29.87 -21.57 -0.65
C LEU A 208 -30.02 -22.30 -2.00
N LYS A 209 -29.11 -22.04 -2.95
CA LYS A 209 -29.13 -22.68 -4.27
C LYS A 209 -28.33 -23.98 -4.36
N PHE A 210 -27.57 -24.34 -3.32
CA PHE A 210 -26.67 -25.49 -3.30
C PHE A 210 -25.75 -25.52 -4.55
N SER A 211 -25.10 -24.38 -4.83
CA SER A 211 -24.18 -24.19 -5.96
C SER A 211 -22.90 -23.49 -5.52
N PHE A 212 -21.95 -23.28 -6.44
CA PHE A 212 -20.75 -22.46 -6.18
C PHE A 212 -20.95 -20.97 -6.54
N ASP A 213 -22.16 -20.56 -6.91
CA ASP A 213 -22.49 -19.15 -7.04
C ASP A 213 -22.59 -18.46 -5.67
N ALA A 214 -22.59 -17.13 -5.66
CA ALA A 214 -22.65 -16.37 -4.41
C ALA A 214 -24.07 -16.40 -3.84
N ASP A 215 -24.27 -17.16 -2.76
CA ASP A 215 -25.52 -17.20 -2.00
C ASP A 215 -25.49 -16.13 -0.89
N PHE A 216 -24.32 -15.89 -0.30
CA PHE A 216 -24.17 -14.93 0.80
C PHE A 216 -23.75 -13.53 0.33
N GLN A 217 -24.21 -12.51 1.07
CA GLN A 217 -23.86 -11.12 0.76
C GLN A 217 -22.35 -10.85 0.82
N ILE A 218 -21.65 -11.48 1.75
CA ILE A 218 -20.19 -11.36 1.88
C ILE A 218 -19.44 -11.93 0.67
N GLU A 219 -19.92 -13.02 0.07
CA GLU A 219 -19.31 -13.63 -1.11
C GLU A 219 -19.40 -12.70 -2.31
N SER A 220 -20.61 -12.19 -2.58
CA SER A 220 -20.84 -11.19 -3.64
C SER A 220 -20.01 -9.94 -3.42
N TYR A 221 -19.94 -9.44 -2.18
CA TYR A 221 -19.12 -8.29 -1.83
C TYR A 221 -17.63 -8.53 -2.11
N LEU A 222 -17.06 -9.66 -1.68
CA LEU A 222 -15.65 -9.97 -1.90
C LEU A 222 -15.36 -10.16 -3.40
N ARG A 223 -16.22 -10.86 -4.16
CA ARG A 223 -16.08 -11.00 -5.62
C ARG A 223 -16.07 -9.63 -6.31
N HIS A 224 -16.98 -8.73 -5.92
CA HIS A 224 -17.01 -7.36 -6.44
C HIS A 224 -15.73 -6.57 -6.10
N GLN A 225 -15.24 -6.67 -4.85
CA GLN A 225 -13.97 -6.02 -4.45
C GLN A 225 -12.76 -6.57 -5.22
N GLY A 226 -12.74 -7.89 -5.49
CA GLY A 226 -11.70 -8.54 -6.29
C GLY A 226 -11.71 -8.02 -7.73
N ASN A 227 -12.86 -8.07 -8.40
CA ASN A 227 -12.98 -7.63 -9.80
C ASN A 227 -12.62 -6.15 -9.97
N ALA A 228 -13.18 -5.27 -9.12
CA ALA A 228 -12.89 -3.83 -9.20
C ALA A 228 -11.43 -3.47 -8.89
N PHE A 229 -10.66 -4.38 -8.29
CA PHE A 229 -9.24 -4.18 -8.02
C PHE A 229 -8.37 -4.55 -9.23
N VAL A 230 -8.72 -5.63 -9.93
CA VAL A 230 -8.03 -6.07 -11.14
C VAL A 230 -8.00 -4.96 -12.19
N ASP A 231 -9.10 -4.21 -12.36
CA ASP A 231 -9.21 -3.14 -13.35
C ASP A 231 -8.19 -1.99 -13.17
N ARG A 232 -7.58 -1.86 -11.98
CA ARG A 232 -6.74 -0.70 -11.63
C ARG A 232 -5.37 -1.07 -11.05
N PHE A 233 -5.05 -2.36 -10.92
CA PHE A 233 -3.84 -2.80 -10.24
C PHE A 233 -3.16 -3.93 -10.99
N ASP A 234 -1.83 -3.87 -11.05
CA ASP A 234 -1.03 -4.86 -11.76
C ASP A 234 -0.63 -6.04 -10.86
N ALA A 235 -0.69 -7.26 -11.38
CA ALA A 235 -0.43 -8.46 -10.61
C ALA A 235 1.05 -8.60 -10.22
N ASN A 236 1.99 -8.33 -11.13
CA ASN A 236 3.41 -8.34 -10.82
C ASN A 236 3.73 -7.28 -9.75
N THR A 237 3.21 -6.07 -9.88
CA THR A 237 3.30 -5.01 -8.86
C THR A 237 2.88 -5.51 -7.48
N TYR A 238 1.77 -6.26 -7.39
CA TYR A 238 1.35 -6.88 -6.13
C TYR A 238 2.41 -7.83 -5.56
N LEU A 239 3.05 -8.66 -6.40
CA LEU A 239 4.12 -9.56 -5.98
C LEU A 239 5.31 -8.79 -5.40
N TYR A 240 5.78 -7.75 -6.10
CA TYR A 240 6.94 -6.96 -5.69
C TYR A 240 6.67 -6.16 -4.41
N ILE A 241 5.52 -5.49 -4.32
CA ILE A 241 5.22 -4.67 -3.14
C ILE A 241 5.00 -5.54 -1.91
N THR A 242 4.24 -6.64 -2.00
CA THR A 242 4.06 -7.54 -0.84
C THR A 242 5.38 -8.18 -0.40
N ARG A 243 6.28 -8.49 -1.35
CA ARG A 243 7.62 -8.98 -1.03
C ARG A 243 8.47 -7.92 -0.33
N ALA A 244 8.40 -6.66 -0.77
CA ALA A 244 9.10 -5.56 -0.13
C ALA A 244 8.63 -5.35 1.32
N MET A 245 7.32 -5.50 1.57
CA MET A 245 6.75 -5.45 2.92
C MET A 245 7.22 -6.61 3.79
N ASP A 246 7.28 -7.83 3.25
CA ASP A 246 7.76 -9.01 4.00
C ASP A 246 9.25 -8.94 4.32
N TYR A 247 10.06 -8.31 3.47
CA TYR A 247 11.48 -8.04 3.73
C TYR A 247 11.74 -6.86 4.65
N PHE A 248 10.72 -6.06 4.95
CA PHE A 248 10.87 -4.97 5.89
C PHE A 248 11.01 -5.51 7.32
N ASP A 249 12.21 -5.36 7.86
CA ASP A 249 12.53 -5.69 9.24
C ASP A 249 13.50 -4.64 9.80
N LEU A 250 12.94 -3.53 10.26
CA LEU A 250 13.70 -2.43 10.85
C LEU A 250 14.35 -2.85 12.18
N ILE A 251 13.75 -3.80 12.90
CA ILE A 251 14.28 -4.33 14.14
C ILE A 251 15.62 -5.04 13.87
N LYS A 252 15.65 -5.92 12.86
CA LYS A 252 16.86 -6.63 12.44
C LYS A 252 17.92 -5.70 11.86
N GLN A 253 17.53 -4.69 11.08
CA GLN A 253 18.47 -3.66 10.57
C GLN A 253 19.24 -2.97 11.70
N TYR A 254 18.66 -2.87 12.90
CA TYR A 254 19.27 -2.26 14.08
C TYR A 254 19.61 -3.28 15.18
N ASN A 255 20.05 -4.47 14.77
CA ASN A 255 20.60 -5.52 15.66
C ASN A 255 19.64 -5.95 16.77
N GLY A 256 18.33 -6.00 16.49
CA GLY A 256 17.32 -6.39 17.47
C GLY A 256 16.84 -5.26 18.38
N ASN A 257 17.43 -4.06 18.30
CA ASN A 257 17.05 -2.92 19.13
C ASN A 257 16.49 -1.78 18.28
N LEU A 258 15.17 -1.76 18.14
CA LEU A 258 14.45 -0.77 17.35
C LEU A 258 14.71 0.67 17.80
N SER A 259 14.94 0.92 19.09
CA SER A 259 15.21 2.27 19.62
C SER A 259 16.46 2.89 19.00
N ASN A 260 17.44 2.07 18.58
CA ASN A 260 18.64 2.56 17.90
C ASN A 260 18.34 3.18 16.53
N ALA A 261 17.26 2.76 15.86
CA ALA A 261 16.82 3.34 14.59
C ALA A 261 16.51 4.84 14.70
N PHE A 262 16.10 5.30 15.88
CA PHE A 262 15.61 6.66 16.10
C PHE A 262 16.45 7.47 17.09
N LYS A 263 17.52 6.89 17.67
CA LYS A 263 18.32 7.51 18.73
C LYS A 263 18.87 8.89 18.39
N ASN A 264 19.23 9.12 17.12
CA ASN A 264 19.78 10.40 16.64
C ASN A 264 18.73 11.34 16.04
N SER A 265 17.45 10.95 16.07
CA SER A 265 16.36 11.73 15.50
C SER A 265 15.80 12.71 16.53
N LYS A 266 15.54 13.95 16.10
CA LYS A 266 14.76 14.94 16.86
C LYS A 266 13.28 14.97 16.45
N THR A 267 12.88 14.00 15.62
CA THR A 267 11.51 13.91 15.10
C THR A 267 10.54 13.60 16.22
N LYS A 268 9.42 14.33 16.28
CA LYS A 268 8.33 14.02 17.21
C LYS A 268 7.37 13.03 16.56
N PHE A 269 7.12 11.91 17.21
CA PHE A 269 6.23 10.86 16.71
C PHE A 269 4.82 11.02 17.29
N PHE A 270 3.82 10.86 16.42
CA PHE A 270 2.43 10.62 16.81
C PHE A 270 1.98 9.30 16.19
N ILE A 271 1.94 8.25 17.02
CA ILE A 271 1.67 6.88 16.58
C ILE A 271 0.18 6.59 16.75
N ILE A 272 -0.46 6.09 15.68
CA ILE A 272 -1.88 5.73 15.70
C ILE A 272 -2.01 4.22 15.46
N SER A 273 -2.77 3.55 16.31
CA SER A 273 -3.16 2.15 16.17
C SER A 273 -4.67 2.01 16.37
N PHE A 274 -5.25 0.93 15.86
CA PHE A 274 -6.68 0.64 16.01
C PHE A 274 -6.85 -0.64 16.82
N THR A 275 -7.65 -0.59 17.88
CA THR A 275 -7.88 -1.74 18.78
C THR A 275 -8.53 -2.95 18.10
N SER A 276 -9.18 -2.72 16.96
CA SER A 276 -9.81 -3.77 16.15
C SER A 276 -8.94 -4.24 14.97
N ASP A 277 -7.74 -3.67 14.79
CA ASP A 277 -6.80 -4.12 13.77
C ASP A 277 -6.19 -5.45 14.19
N TRP A 278 -6.39 -6.47 13.35
CA TRP A 278 -5.85 -7.81 13.57
C TRP A 278 -4.75 -8.16 12.55
N LEU A 279 -4.47 -7.26 11.61
CA LEU A 279 -3.34 -7.34 10.70
C LEU A 279 -2.09 -6.72 11.34
N TYR A 280 -2.25 -5.56 12.01
CA TYR A 280 -1.22 -4.87 12.79
C TYR A 280 -1.77 -4.55 14.20
N PRO A 281 -1.79 -5.54 15.10
CA PRO A 281 -2.39 -5.39 16.43
C PRO A 281 -1.63 -4.40 17.32
N THR A 282 -2.30 -3.90 18.36
CA THR A 282 -1.76 -2.91 19.31
C THR A 282 -0.71 -3.48 20.27
N SER A 283 -0.64 -4.81 20.39
CA SER A 283 0.21 -5.57 21.32
C SER A 283 0.59 -6.91 20.71
#